data_AF-A0A5C5AV64-F1
#
_entry.id   AF-A0A5C5AV64-F1
#
_cell.length_a   1.000
_cell.length_b   1.000
_cell.length_c   1.000
_cell.angle_alpha   90.00
_cell.angle_beta   90.00
_cell.angle_gamma   90.00
#
_symmetry.space_group_name_H-M   'P 1'
#
loop_
_entity.id
_entity.type
_entity.pdbx_description
1 polymer ?
#
loop_
_entity_poly.entity_id
_entity_poly.type
_entity_poly.pdbx_seq_one_letter_code
_entity_poly.pdbx_strand_id
1 'polypeptide(L)'
;MKKVLLLIPLFIILLSGCSNNDIYGTWEVVDNKNGLCPISYKFETVVKEEKKEKIIQYLVEMQTTKKKEDLYKGSFVKDSNVYHIDYGNSFTSDQTIQVVDGKLNVYFYAVEKLCTYKKK
;
A
#
# COMPACT_ATOMS: atom_id res chain seq x y z
N MET A 1 -55.85 5.53 -28.16
CA MET A 1 -54.58 4.86 -28.53
C MET A 1 -53.50 5.94 -28.52
N LYS A 2 -52.35 5.89 -27.85
CA LYS A 2 -51.60 4.89 -27.08
C LYS A 2 -51.00 5.60 -25.85
N LYS A 3 -50.99 4.94 -24.69
CA LYS A 3 -50.22 5.37 -23.51
C LYS A 3 -48.74 5.19 -23.83
N VAL A 4 -47.95 6.26 -23.88
CA VAL A 4 -46.49 6.16 -24.01
C VAL A 4 -45.91 6.16 -22.61
N LEU A 5 -45.60 4.95 -22.14
CA LEU A 5 -44.94 4.68 -20.88
C LEU A 5 -43.47 5.12 -21.02
N LEU A 6 -43.10 6.23 -20.40
CA LEU A 6 -41.69 6.66 -20.27
C LEU A 6 -41.00 5.75 -19.25
N LEU A 7 -40.47 4.61 -19.73
CA LEU A 7 -39.52 3.79 -18.98
C LEU A 7 -38.16 4.50 -19.04
N ILE A 8 -37.85 5.29 -18.01
CA ILE A 8 -36.50 5.83 -17.79
C ILE A 8 -35.64 4.65 -17.34
N PRO A 9 -34.62 4.22 -18.11
CA PRO A 9 -33.66 3.26 -17.57
C PRO A 9 -32.80 4.03 -16.57
N LEU A 10 -32.96 3.68 -15.29
CA LEU A 10 -32.10 4.11 -14.20
C LEU A 10 -30.71 3.47 -14.41
N PHE A 11 -29.95 3.98 -15.37
CA PHE A 11 -28.51 3.74 -15.43
C PHE A 11 -27.88 4.55 -14.29
N ILE A 12 -27.98 4.01 -13.08
CA ILE A 12 -27.06 4.34 -12.00
C ILE A 12 -25.71 3.89 -12.53
N ILE A 13 -24.98 4.83 -13.13
CA ILE A 13 -23.56 4.67 -13.40
C ILE A 13 -22.94 4.49 -12.02
N LEU A 14 -22.74 3.24 -11.61
CA LEU A 14 -21.75 2.89 -10.60
C LEU A 14 -20.41 3.34 -11.18
N LEU A 15 -20.09 4.61 -11.04
CA LEU A 15 -18.72 5.07 -10.88
C LEU A 15 -18.26 4.51 -9.53
N SER A 16 -18.17 3.19 -9.41
CA SER A 16 -17.23 2.57 -8.49
C SER A 16 -15.89 3.08 -9.00
N GLY A 17 -15.47 4.21 -8.44
CA GLY A 17 -14.22 4.87 -8.79
C GLY A 17 -13.16 3.80 -8.82
N CYS A 18 -12.36 3.79 -9.88
CA CYS A 18 -11.19 2.94 -9.95
C CYS A 18 -10.41 3.15 -8.65
N SER A 19 -10.58 2.24 -7.68
CA SER A 19 -9.71 2.22 -6.54
C SER A 19 -8.37 1.88 -7.14
N ASN A 20 -7.44 2.83 -7.08
CA ASN A 20 -6.07 2.52 -7.41
C ASN A 20 -5.65 1.42 -6.45
N ASN A 21 -5.64 0.18 -6.94
CA ASN A 21 -5.25 -1.02 -6.19
C ASN A 21 -3.72 -1.08 -6.01
N ASP A 22 -3.05 0.06 -6.13
CA ASP A 22 -1.63 0.20 -5.92
C ASP A 22 -1.33 0.46 -4.44
N ILE A 23 -0.10 0.12 -4.07
CA ILE A 23 0.39 0.27 -2.70
C ILE A 23 0.87 1.70 -2.41
N TYR A 24 0.95 2.59 -3.40
CA TYR A 24 1.65 3.87 -3.28
C TYR A 24 0.89 4.87 -2.42
N GLY A 25 1.60 5.68 -1.63
CA GLY A 25 1.04 6.61 -0.67
C GLY A 25 1.16 6.11 0.77
N THR A 26 0.50 6.81 1.69
CA THR A 26 0.61 6.59 3.13
C THR A 26 -0.53 5.73 3.65
N TRP A 27 -0.20 4.80 4.54
CA TRP A 27 -1.11 3.84 5.15
C TRP A 27 -0.92 3.84 6.66
N GLU A 28 -2.01 3.81 7.41
CA GLU A 28 -2.02 3.75 8.87
C GLU A 28 -2.72 2.48 9.35
N VAL A 29 -2.19 1.85 10.39
CA VAL A 29 -2.71 0.58 10.92
C VAL A 29 -4.16 0.76 11.41
N VAL A 30 -5.04 -0.18 11.06
CA VAL A 30 -6.47 -0.13 11.44
C VAL A 30 -6.67 -0.59 12.88
N ASP A 31 -6.00 -1.67 13.28
CA ASP A 31 -6.03 -2.22 14.63
C ASP A 31 -4.62 -2.67 15.03
N ASN A 32 -4.09 -2.06 16.08
CA ASN A 32 -2.79 -2.43 16.66
C ASN A 32 -2.94 -2.82 18.14
N LYS A 33 -4.01 -3.55 18.47
CA LYS A 33 -4.10 -4.23 19.77
C LYS A 33 -2.82 -5.06 19.96
N ASN A 34 -2.08 -4.73 21.03
CA ASN A 34 -0.81 -5.32 21.46
C ASN A 34 0.47 -4.78 20.80
N GLY A 35 0.41 -3.77 19.93
CA GLY A 35 1.62 -3.08 19.45
C GLY A 35 2.54 -3.90 18.55
N LEU A 36 2.04 -4.99 17.96
CA LEU A 36 2.82 -5.95 17.16
C LEU A 36 2.92 -5.58 15.68
N CYS A 37 2.06 -4.66 15.21
CA CYS A 37 2.10 -4.17 13.83
C CYS A 37 2.79 -2.81 13.78
N PRO A 38 3.61 -2.54 12.75
CA PRO A 38 4.05 -1.18 12.46
C PRO A 38 2.84 -0.24 12.36
N ILE A 39 2.98 0.99 12.85
CA ILE A 39 1.87 1.95 12.90
C ILE A 39 1.56 2.57 11.54
N SER A 40 2.54 2.66 10.64
CA SER A 40 2.31 3.18 9.30
C SER A 40 3.34 2.73 8.27
N TYR A 41 2.91 2.77 7.01
CA TYR A 41 3.74 2.63 5.83
C TYR A 41 3.61 3.86 4.93
N LYS A 42 4.64 4.15 4.15
CA LYS A 42 4.59 5.05 3.01
C LYS A 42 5.35 4.43 1.85
N PHE A 43 4.68 4.21 0.72
CA PHE A 43 5.32 3.69 -0.49
C PHE A 43 5.37 4.76 -1.55
N GLU A 44 6.53 4.95 -2.18
CA GLU A 44 6.75 6.01 -3.17
C GLU A 44 7.54 5.51 -4.37
N THR A 45 7.31 6.14 -5.52
CA THR A 45 8.15 5.97 -6.70
C THR A 45 8.89 7.29 -6.95
N VAL A 46 10.22 7.23 -7.01
CA VAL A 46 11.07 8.38 -7.32
C VAL A 46 11.75 8.13 -8.65
N VAL A 47 11.67 9.10 -9.56
CA VAL A 47 12.40 9.07 -10.83
C VAL A 47 13.63 9.96 -10.69
N LYS A 48 14.81 9.40 -10.87
CA LYS A 48 16.08 10.14 -10.92
C LYS A 48 16.60 10.16 -12.35
N GLU A 49 17.09 11.32 -12.77
CA GLU A 49 17.80 11.46 -14.04
C GLU A 49 19.30 11.47 -13.77
N GLU A 50 20.00 10.40 -14.18
CA GLU A 50 21.45 10.29 -14.09
C GLU A 50 22.00 10.05 -15.49
N LYS A 51 22.95 10.90 -15.93
CA LYS A 51 23.63 10.77 -17.24
C LYS A 51 22.67 10.60 -18.45
N LYS A 52 21.52 11.29 -18.42
CA LYS A 52 20.43 11.23 -19.43
C LYS A 52 19.60 9.94 -19.43
N GLU A 53 19.79 9.06 -18.45
CA GLU A 53 18.96 7.88 -18.22
C GLU A 53 18.01 8.11 -17.03
N LYS A 54 16.77 7.64 -17.16
CA LYS A 54 15.76 7.70 -16.10
C LYS A 54 15.81 6.42 -15.29
N ILE A 55 16.19 6.53 -14.02
CA ILE A 55 16.21 5.42 -13.06
C ILE A 55 14.97 5.56 -12.17
N ILE A 56 14.13 4.52 -12.17
CA ILE A 56 12.96 4.43 -11.30
C ILE A 56 13.39 3.73 -10.00
N GLN A 57 13.12 4.38 -8.87
CA GLN A 57 13.39 3.85 -7.53
C GLN A 57 12.08 3.67 -6.78
N TYR A 58 11.90 2.49 -6.21
CA TYR A 58 10.77 2.16 -5.36
C TYR A 58 11.19 2.24 -3.90
N LEU A 59 10.59 3.17 -3.16
CA LEU A 59 10.96 3.50 -1.79
C LEU A 59 9.85 3.16 -0.82
N VAL A 60 10.24 2.76 0.38
CA VAL A 60 9.31 2.49 1.47
C VAL A 60 9.81 3.14 2.76
N GLU A 61 8.89 3.73 3.50
CA GLU A 61 9.08 4.11 4.89
C GLU A 61 8.14 3.28 5.78
N MET A 62 8.68 2.69 6.84
CA MET A 62 7.93 1.92 7.84
C MET A 62 8.19 2.53 9.21
N GLN A 63 7.12 2.86 9.92
CA GLN A 63 7.19 3.45 11.26
C GLN A 63 6.63 2.43 12.26
N THR A 64 7.44 1.91 13.18
CA THR A 64 6.99 0.83 14.07
C THR A 64 6.27 1.34 15.31
N THR A 65 6.68 2.50 15.85
CA THR A 65 6.02 3.19 16.98
C THR A 65 5.84 4.68 16.67
N LYS A 66 5.29 5.48 17.61
CA LYS A 66 5.19 6.95 17.42
C LYS A 66 6.53 7.70 17.53
N LYS A 67 7.60 7.02 17.92
CA LYS A 67 8.93 7.62 18.12
C LYS A 67 9.64 7.83 16.79
N LYS A 68 10.33 8.96 16.63
CA LYS A 68 10.97 9.31 15.35
C LYS A 68 12.12 8.38 14.97
N GLU A 69 12.84 7.87 15.98
CA GLU A 69 13.94 6.92 15.83
C GLU A 69 13.51 5.55 15.30
N ASP A 70 12.21 5.22 15.42
CA ASP A 70 11.63 3.95 14.97
C ASP A 70 11.16 4.00 13.50
N LEU A 71 11.72 4.94 12.73
CA LEU A 71 11.49 5.12 11.30
C LEU A 71 12.54 4.36 10.49
N TYR A 72 12.07 3.37 9.76
CA TYR A 72 12.88 2.59 8.83
C TYR A 72 12.60 3.08 7.41
N LYS A 73 13.66 3.35 6.64
CA LYS A 73 13.56 3.76 5.24
C LYS A 73 14.33 2.78 4.38
N GLY A 74 13.75 2.39 3.27
CA GLY A 74 14.31 1.37 2.42
C GLY A 74 13.89 1.49 0.97
N SER A 75 14.39 0.54 0.18
CA SER A 75 13.88 0.25 -1.15
C SER A 75 13.20 -1.11 -1.15
N PHE A 76 12.40 -1.35 -2.19
CA PHE A 76 11.78 -2.65 -2.36
C PHE A 76 11.79 -3.10 -3.80
N VAL A 77 11.82 -4.42 -3.97
CA VAL A 77 11.58 -5.11 -5.24
C VAL A 77 10.40 -6.04 -5.06
N LYS A 78 9.50 -6.04 -6.03
CA LYS A 78 8.35 -6.96 -6.05
C LYS A 78 8.69 -8.15 -6.93
N ASP A 79 8.62 -9.35 -6.35
CA ASP A 79 8.62 -10.61 -7.08
C ASP A 79 7.28 -11.33 -6.85
N SER A 80 6.47 -11.42 -7.91
CA SER A 80 5.09 -11.92 -7.83
C SER A 80 4.27 -11.18 -6.75
N ASN A 81 3.90 -11.83 -5.65
CA ASN A 81 3.17 -11.24 -4.53
C ASN A 81 4.05 -10.88 -3.33
N VAL A 82 5.35 -11.19 -3.40
CA VAL A 82 6.31 -10.94 -2.33
C VAL A 82 7.06 -9.66 -2.62
N TYR A 83 7.14 -8.81 -1.60
CA TYR A 83 7.92 -7.59 -1.58
C TYR A 83 9.16 -7.87 -0.74
N HIS A 84 10.31 -7.85 -1.40
CA HIS A 84 11.61 -7.90 -0.76
C HIS A 84 12.02 -6.47 -0.41
N ILE A 85 12.01 -6.15 0.88
CA ILE A 85 12.32 -4.81 1.37
C ILE A 85 13.69 -4.80 2.02
N ASP A 86 14.54 -3.86 1.62
CA ASP A 86 15.83 -3.58 2.26
C ASP A 86 15.78 -2.20 2.92
N TYR A 87 15.76 -2.18 4.25
CA TYR A 87 15.78 -0.95 5.06
C TYR A 87 17.20 -0.45 5.36
N GLY A 88 18.22 -1.06 4.75
CA GLY A 88 19.62 -0.81 5.04
C GLY A 88 20.07 -1.39 6.38
N ASN A 89 21.35 -1.18 6.73
CA ASN A 89 21.95 -1.65 7.99
C ASN A 89 21.73 -3.15 8.27
N SER A 90 21.74 -3.97 7.22
CA SER A 90 21.47 -5.42 7.30
C SER A 90 20.07 -5.79 7.80
N PHE A 91 19.11 -4.87 7.75
CA PHE A 91 17.72 -5.14 8.09
C PHE A 91 16.87 -5.27 6.82
N THR A 92 16.49 -6.51 6.51
CA THR A 92 15.63 -6.84 5.38
C THR A 92 14.32 -7.48 5.87
N SER A 93 13.27 -7.37 5.06
CA SER A 93 11.98 -7.99 5.35
C SER A 93 11.31 -8.44 4.06
N ASP A 94 10.97 -9.72 4.02
CA ASP A 94 10.06 -10.26 3.02
C ASP A 94 8.63 -10.12 3.52
N GLN A 95 7.73 -9.65 2.64
CA GLN A 95 6.34 -9.37 2.99
C GLN A 95 5.42 -9.71 1.82
N THR A 96 4.28 -10.33 2.09
CA THR A 96 3.18 -10.28 1.10
C THR A 96 2.39 -9.00 1.33
N ILE A 97 2.27 -8.17 0.29
CA ILE A 97 1.54 -6.90 0.36
C ILE A 97 0.42 -6.90 -0.69
N GLN A 98 -0.81 -6.69 -0.24
CA GLN A 98 -1.98 -6.69 -1.11
C GLN A 98 -2.94 -5.56 -0.75
N VAL A 99 -3.46 -4.86 -1.76
CA VAL A 99 -4.56 -3.91 -1.59
C VAL A 99 -5.86 -4.61 -1.95
N VAL A 100 -6.78 -4.72 -0.98
CA VAL A 100 -8.10 -5.32 -1.13
C VAL A 100 -9.11 -4.40 -0.46
N ASP A 101 -10.16 -4.01 -1.17
CA ASP A 101 -11.24 -3.14 -0.67
C ASP A 101 -10.73 -1.85 -0.02
N GLY A 102 -9.72 -1.21 -0.64
CA GLY A 102 -9.13 0.03 -0.15
C GLY A 102 -8.28 -0.11 1.13
N LYS A 103 -7.98 -1.34 1.55
CA LYS A 103 -7.09 -1.65 2.68
C LYS A 103 -5.82 -2.31 2.20
N LEU A 104 -4.71 -1.93 2.79
CA LEU A 104 -3.42 -2.59 2.58
C LEU A 104 -3.28 -3.70 3.63
N ASN A 105 -3.10 -4.93 3.18
CA ASN A 105 -2.82 -6.08 4.02
C ASN A 105 -1.34 -6.44 3.83
N VAL A 106 -0.61 -6.51 4.94
CA VAL A 106 0.82 -6.84 4.97
C VAL A 106 1.00 -8.07 5.84
N TYR A 107 1.47 -9.15 5.23
CA TYR A 107 1.84 -10.37 5.95
C TYR A 107 3.36 -10.41 6.12
N PHE A 108 3.81 -10.47 7.38
CA PHE A 108 5.21 -10.56 7.77
C PHE A 108 5.58 -12.02 8.00
N TYR A 109 6.48 -12.58 7.17
CA TYR A 109 6.88 -13.98 7.29
C TYR A 109 7.67 -14.27 8.57
N ALA A 110 8.61 -13.39 8.94
CA ALA A 110 9.51 -13.61 10.07
C ALA A 110 8.80 -13.77 11.43
N VAL A 111 7.59 -13.20 11.57
CA VAL A 111 6.79 -13.22 12.80
C VAL A 111 5.38 -13.76 12.56
N GLU A 112 5.15 -14.35 11.40
CA GLU A 112 3.87 -14.94 10.95
C GLU A 112 2.64 -14.08 11.27
N LYS A 113 2.72 -12.77 10.96
CA LYS A 113 1.71 -11.79 11.37
C LYS A 113 1.06 -11.10 10.17
N LEU A 114 -0.27 -11.04 10.18
CA LEU A 114 -1.03 -10.19 9.26
C LEU A 114 -1.38 -8.86 9.94
N CYS A 115 -1.07 -7.76 9.28
CA CYS A 115 -1.41 -6.40 9.68
C CYS A 115 -2.22 -5.73 8.57
N THR A 116 -3.30 -5.04 8.96
CA THR A 116 -4.19 -4.35 8.01
C THR A 116 -4.12 -2.84 8.24
N TYR A 117 -4.02 -2.09 7.15
CA TYR A 117 -3.86 -0.65 7.14
C TYR A 117 -4.94 -0.01 6.26
N LYS A 118 -5.29 1.23 6.59
CA LYS A 118 -6.16 2.10 5.80
C LYS A 118 -5.33 3.22 5.17
N LYS A 119 -5.75 3.70 4.01
CA LYS A 119 -5.13 4.89 3.41
C LYS A 119 -5.28 6.08 4.37
N LYS A 120 -4.22 6.88 4.49
CA LYS A 120 -4.25 8.16 5.21
C LYS A 120 -4.81 9.27 4.33
#